data_AF-A0A382ZYG5-F1
#
_entry.id   AF-A0A382ZYG5-F1
#
_cell.length_a   1.000
_cell.length_b   1.000
_cell.length_c   1.000
_cell.angle_alpha   90.00
_cell.angle_beta   90.00
_cell.angle_gamma   90.00
#
_symmetry.space_group_name_H-M   'P 1'
#
loop_
_entity.id
_entity.type
_entity.pdbx_description
1 polymer ?
#
loop_
_entity_poly.entity_id
_entity_poly.type
_entity_poly.pdbx_seq_one_letter_code
_entity_poly.pdbx_strand_id
1 'polypeptide(L)'
;MYVTPGPNNAMVLTSGIKFGFSKTIPHMSGITIGHVLQVILVCLGLGKLFQLFPEIQNVLRIMCALYLLYLGFKIIGSFSKIKEDSSRPLKFYEAALFQLVNPKAWTISTMVASGFLPKDEKLVISIFFISITALIICPISIS
;
A
#
# COMPACT_ATOMS: atom_id res chain seq x y z
N MET A 1 -13.59 0.56 -6.66
CA MET A 1 -12.36 0.21 -5.90
C MET A 1 -12.49 0.48 -4.41
N TYR A 2 -13.40 1.39 -4.00
CA TYR A 2 -13.78 1.67 -2.60
C TYR A 2 -14.54 0.55 -1.86
N VAL A 3 -14.92 -0.54 -2.56
CA VAL A 3 -15.82 -1.58 -1.99
C VAL A 3 -15.08 -2.82 -1.47
N THR A 4 -13.79 -3.02 -1.81
CA THR A 4 -13.02 -4.16 -1.29
C THR A 4 -12.09 -3.72 -0.16
N PRO A 5 -12.29 -4.20 1.09
CA PRO A 5 -11.34 -3.94 2.15
C PRO A 5 -10.00 -4.59 1.76
N GLY A 6 -9.00 -3.75 1.52
CA GLY A 6 -7.65 -4.20 1.19
C GLY A 6 -6.81 -4.46 2.44
N PRO A 7 -5.61 -5.04 2.28
CA PRO A 7 -4.68 -5.24 3.37
C PRO A 7 -4.38 -3.96 4.17
N ASN A 8 -4.15 -2.83 3.48
CA ASN A 8 -3.91 -1.52 4.10
C ASN A 8 -5.06 -1.12 5.05
N ASN A 9 -6.32 -1.22 4.61
CA ASN A 9 -7.47 -0.81 5.41
C ASN A 9 -7.66 -1.73 6.63
N ALA A 10 -7.47 -3.05 6.46
CA ALA A 10 -7.53 -4.00 7.57
C ALA A 10 -6.42 -3.76 8.60
N MET A 11 -5.20 -3.48 8.13
CA MET A 11 -4.05 -3.19 8.98
C MET A 11 -4.21 -1.87 9.74
N VAL A 12 -4.71 -0.82 9.09
CA VAL A 12 -4.99 0.48 9.72
C VAL A 12 -6.14 0.38 10.72
N LEU A 13 -7.24 -0.32 10.37
CA LEU A 13 -8.35 -0.59 11.28
C LEU A 13 -7.86 -1.32 12.54
N THR A 14 -7.07 -2.39 12.37
CA THR A 14 -6.50 -3.15 13.48
C THR A 14 -5.59 -2.27 14.35
N SER A 15 -4.74 -1.44 13.71
CA SER A 15 -3.87 -0.49 14.41
C SER A 15 -4.67 0.56 15.18
N GLY A 16 -5.75 1.08 14.59
CA GLY A 16 -6.66 2.04 15.22
C GLY A 16 -7.38 1.47 16.44
N ILE A 17 -7.90 0.24 16.32
CA ILE A 17 -8.57 -0.46 17.43
C ILE A 17 -7.57 -0.78 18.55
N LYS A 18 -6.37 -1.27 18.24
CA LYS A 18 -5.39 -1.69 19.25
C LYS A 18 -4.61 -0.55 19.90
N PHE A 19 -4.24 0.48 19.14
CA PHE A 19 -3.28 1.50 19.58
C PHE A 19 -3.83 2.92 19.57
N GLY A 20 -5.05 3.13 19.04
CA GLY A 20 -5.68 4.43 18.88
C GLY A 20 -5.25 5.17 17.61
N PHE A 21 -5.98 6.25 17.30
CA PHE A 21 -5.78 7.04 16.09
C PHE A 21 -4.39 7.67 16.01
N SER A 22 -3.96 8.38 17.06
CA SER A 22 -2.68 9.11 17.06
C SER A 22 -1.47 8.20 16.83
N LYS A 23 -1.49 6.98 17.38
CA LYS A 23 -0.41 5.99 17.19
C LYS A 23 -0.45 5.31 15.82
N THR A 24 -1.54 5.48 15.06
CA THR A 24 -1.73 4.93 13.72
C THR A 24 -1.35 5.92 12.61
N ILE A 25 -1.15 7.21 12.93
CA ILE A 25 -0.72 8.23 11.96
C ILE A 25 0.57 7.82 11.22
N PRO A 26 1.66 7.37 11.89
CA PRO A 26 2.88 6.98 11.18
C PRO A 26 2.65 5.85 10.17
N HIS A 27 1.76 4.91 10.48
CA HIS A 27 1.36 3.81 9.60
C HIS A 27 0.62 4.35 8.37
N MET A 28 -0.38 5.22 8.54
CA MET A 28 -1.12 5.85 7.43
C MET A 28 -0.22 6.67 6.51
N SER A 29 0.70 7.45 7.10
CA SER A 29 1.70 8.20 6.34
C SER A 29 2.64 7.27 5.56
N GLY A 30 3.05 6.15 6.16
CA GLY A 30 3.89 5.16 5.49
C GLY A 30 3.21 4.54 4.27
N ILE A 31 1.92 4.17 4.39
CA ILE A 31 1.13 3.67 3.26
C ILE A 31 1.08 4.73 2.14
N THR A 32 0.78 5.98 2.51
CA THR A 32 0.66 7.10 1.56
C THR A 32 1.96 7.31 0.79
N ILE A 33 3.09 7.47 1.49
CA ILE A 33 4.38 7.72 0.85
C ILE A 33 4.84 6.51 0.04
N GLY A 34 4.67 5.29 0.56
CA GLY A 34 5.01 4.07 -0.17
C GLY A 34 4.22 3.95 -1.48
N HIS A 35 2.92 4.29 -1.47
CA HIS A 35 2.08 4.21 -2.66
C HIS A 35 2.40 5.30 -3.69
N VAL A 36 2.66 6.53 -3.24
CA VAL A 36 3.14 7.62 -4.10
C VAL A 36 4.45 7.26 -4.80
N LEU A 37 5.40 6.69 -4.06
CA LEU A 37 6.65 6.19 -4.65
C LEU A 37 6.39 5.13 -5.73
N GLN A 38 5.46 4.20 -5.50
CA GLN A 38 5.08 3.23 -6.54
C GLN A 38 4.45 3.89 -7.76
N VAL A 39 3.58 4.89 -7.58
CA VAL A 39 3.01 5.64 -8.72
C VAL A 39 4.12 6.28 -9.54
N ILE A 40 5.09 6.93 -8.90
CA ILE A 40 6.26 7.52 -9.57
C ILE A 40 7.02 6.45 -10.35
N LEU A 41 7.35 5.32 -9.72
CA LEU A 41 8.06 4.23 -10.38
C LEU A 41 7.32 3.69 -11.61
N VAL A 42 6.01 3.50 -11.49
CA VAL A 42 5.19 3.02 -12.61
C VAL A 42 5.17 4.06 -13.75
N CYS A 43 5.01 5.35 -13.44
CA CYS A 43 5.04 6.42 -14.44
C CYS A 43 6.40 6.55 -15.13
N LEU A 44 7.51 6.24 -14.43
CA LEU A 44 8.86 6.15 -15.01
C LEU A 44 9.05 4.91 -15.90
N GLY A 45 8.03 4.05 -16.04
CA GLY A 45 8.05 2.92 -16.95
C GLY A 45 8.16 1.55 -16.26
N LEU A 46 8.25 1.50 -14.92
CA LEU A 46 8.20 0.22 -14.21
C LEU A 46 6.86 -0.52 -14.45
N GLY A 47 5.79 0.22 -14.80
CA GLY A 47 4.51 -0.36 -15.23
C GLY A 47 4.63 -1.25 -16.47
N LYS A 48 5.54 -0.92 -17.40
CA LYS A 48 5.78 -1.74 -18.60
C LYS A 48 6.39 -3.10 -18.28
N LEU A 49 7.22 -3.19 -17.22
CA LEU A 49 7.78 -4.47 -16.78
C LEU A 49 6.69 -5.45 -16.36
N PHE A 50 5.63 -4.99 -15.69
CA PHE A 50 4.51 -5.85 -15.32
C PHE A 50 3.64 -6.26 -16.51
N GLN A 51 3.59 -5.44 -17.57
CA GLN A 51 2.91 -5.81 -18.81
C GLN A 51 3.72 -6.84 -19.62
N LEU A 52 5.05 -6.70 -19.63
CA LEU A 52 5.98 -7.62 -20.31
C LEU A 52 6.10 -8.95 -19.56
N PHE A 53 6.06 -8.92 -18.24
CA PHE A 53 6.23 -10.08 -17.36
C PHE A 53 5.05 -10.20 -16.38
N PRO A 54 3.85 -10.57 -16.87
CA PRO A 54 2.66 -10.72 -16.03
C PRO A 54 2.85 -11.75 -14.90
N GLU A 55 3.75 -12.73 -15.07
CA GLU A 55 4.07 -13.71 -14.02
C GLU A 55 4.62 -13.08 -12.73
N ILE A 56 5.28 -11.92 -12.81
CA ILE A 56 5.75 -11.21 -11.62
C ILE A 56 4.55 -10.78 -10.75
N GLN A 57 3.44 -10.39 -11.38
CA GLN A 57 2.21 -10.07 -10.64
C GLN A 57 1.62 -11.30 -9.96
N ASN A 58 1.65 -12.47 -10.62
CA ASN A 58 1.18 -13.72 -10.03
C ASN A 58 2.02 -14.13 -8.81
N VAL A 59 3.35 -14.06 -8.91
CA VAL A 59 4.26 -14.37 -7.79
C VAL A 59 4.02 -13.42 -6.62
N LEU A 60 3.96 -12.11 -6.87
CA LEU A 60 3.66 -11.12 -5.83
C LEU A 60 2.30 -11.36 -5.17
N ARG A 61 1.29 -11.74 -5.95
CA ARG A 61 -0.05 -12.08 -5.43
C ARG A 61 0.00 -13.26 -4.46
N ILE A 62 0.69 -14.34 -4.83
CA ILE A 62 0.83 -15.53 -3.97
C ILE A 62 1.62 -15.18 -2.71
N MET A 63 2.76 -14.50 -2.85
CA MET A 63 3.59 -14.07 -1.72
C MET A 63 2.81 -13.19 -0.74
N CYS A 64 2.03 -12.24 -1.26
CA CYS A 64 1.19 -11.38 -0.42
C CYS A 64 0.08 -12.15 0.27
N ALA A 65 -0.58 -13.10 -0.42
CA ALA A 65 -1.61 -13.95 0.19
C ALA A 65 -1.04 -14.80 1.33
N LEU A 66 0.13 -15.43 1.13
CA LEU A 66 0.82 -16.19 2.16
C LEU A 66 1.22 -15.30 3.36
N TYR A 67 1.74 -14.11 3.10
CA TYR A 67 2.09 -13.16 4.16
C TYR A 67 0.87 -12.71 4.97
N LEU A 68 -0.26 -12.45 4.33
CA LEU A 68 -1.51 -12.09 5.01
C LEU A 68 -2.10 -13.25 5.81
N LEU A 69 -2.04 -14.48 5.27
CA LEU A 69 -2.41 -15.67 6.02
C LEU A 69 -1.53 -15.81 7.27
N TYR A 70 -0.21 -15.66 7.13
CA TYR A 70 0.73 -15.66 8.25
C TYR A 70 0.39 -14.58 9.29
N LEU A 71 0.12 -13.36 8.85
CA LEU A 71 -0.25 -12.25 9.73
C LEU A 71 -1.59 -12.53 10.44
N GLY A 72 -2.57 -13.08 9.73
CA GLY A 72 -3.86 -13.52 10.25
C GLY A 72 -3.72 -14.62 11.31
N PHE A 73 -2.93 -15.67 11.03
CA PHE A 73 -2.61 -16.72 12.00
C PHE A 73 -1.92 -16.15 13.25
N LYS A 74 -1.02 -15.18 13.08
CA LYS A 74 -0.35 -14.50 14.21
C LYS A 74 -1.33 -13.70 15.07
N ILE A 75 -2.35 -13.08 14.47
CA ILE A 75 -3.41 -12.36 15.19
C ILE A 75 -4.33 -13.35 15.93
N ILE A 76 -4.78 -14.43 15.28
CA ILE A 76 -5.66 -15.44 15.90
C ILE A 76 -4.94 -16.16 17.06
N GLY A 77 -3.65 -16.48 16.89
CA GLY A 77 -2.84 -17.11 17.92
C GLY A 77 -2.54 -16.23 19.15
N SER A 78 -2.77 -14.91 19.09
CA SER A 78 -2.53 -14.01 20.22
C SER A 78 -3.70 -13.91 21.20
N PHE A 79 -4.85 -14.55 20.93
CA PHE A 79 -6.05 -14.44 21.79
C PHE A 79 -5.99 -15.31 23.06
N SER A 80 -5.03 -16.24 23.19
CA SER A 80 -5.01 -17.23 24.29
C SER A 80 -3.90 -17.03 25.34
N LYS A 81 -3.06 -15.99 25.23
CA LYS A 81 -2.09 -15.65 26.28
C LYS A 81 -2.27 -14.20 26.69
N ILE A 82 -2.82 -13.99 27.88
CA ILE A 82 -2.62 -12.77 28.66
C ILE A 82 -1.14 -12.77 29.09
N LYS A 83 -0.25 -12.51 28.13
CA LYS A 83 1.06 -11.90 28.39
C LYS A 83 0.88 -10.42 28.10
N GLU A 84 1.65 -9.56 28.79
CA GLU A 84 1.75 -8.15 28.44
C GLU A 84 1.78 -7.99 26.92
N ASP A 85 0.78 -7.30 26.36
CA ASP A 85 0.66 -7.13 24.92
C ASP A 85 1.82 -6.27 24.43
N SER A 86 2.94 -6.91 24.08
CA SER A 86 4.12 -6.24 23.51
C SER A 86 3.92 -5.85 22.04
N SER A 87 2.68 -5.92 21.55
CA SER A 87 2.34 -5.45 20.21
C SER A 87 2.61 -3.95 20.11
N ARG A 88 3.15 -3.53 18.97
CA ARG A 88 3.35 -2.12 18.64
C ARG A 88 2.66 -1.78 17.34
N PRO A 89 2.27 -0.51 17.12
CA PRO A 89 1.82 -0.07 15.82
C PRO A 89 2.91 -0.30 14.75
N LEU A 90 2.47 -0.50 13.52
CA LEU A 90 3.36 -0.53 12.37
C LEU A 90 4.06 0.82 12.24
N LYS A 91 5.36 0.81 12.04
CA LYS A 91 6.13 2.04 11.81
C LYS A 91 5.96 2.52 10.37
N PHE A 92 6.22 3.81 10.16
CA PHE A 92 6.19 4.44 8.84
C PHE A 92 6.91 3.65 7.75
N TYR A 93 8.19 3.28 7.99
CA TYR A 93 8.98 2.58 6.97
C TYR A 93 8.47 1.17 6.70
N GLU A 94 7.90 0.48 7.70
CA GLU A 94 7.32 -0.85 7.53
C GLU A 94 6.09 -0.77 6.64
N ALA A 95 5.26 0.25 6.85
CA ALA A 95 4.07 0.49 6.06
C ALA A 95 4.39 0.94 4.63
N ALA A 96 5.45 1.73 4.45
CA ALA A 96 5.94 2.14 3.14
C ALA A 96 6.52 0.95 2.36
N LEU A 97 7.38 0.15 2.98
CA LEU A 97 7.94 -1.06 2.36
C LEU A 97 6.88 -2.11 2.07
N PHE A 98 5.84 -2.21 2.90
CA PHE A 98 4.71 -3.10 2.65
C PHE A 98 3.99 -2.79 1.32
N GLN A 99 4.02 -1.53 0.85
CA GLN A 99 3.41 -1.20 -0.44
C GLN A 99 4.07 -1.97 -1.59
N LEU A 100 5.39 -2.21 -1.53
CA LEU A 100 6.13 -2.95 -2.57
C LEU A 100 5.62 -4.38 -2.78
N VAL A 101 5.11 -5.03 -1.71
CA VAL A 101 4.56 -6.38 -1.79
C VAL A 101 3.03 -6.39 -1.98
N ASN A 102 2.38 -5.23 -1.97
CA ASN A 102 0.93 -5.10 -2.10
C ASN A 102 0.49 -5.09 -3.58
N PRO A 103 -0.05 -6.19 -4.14
CA PRO A 103 -0.44 -6.27 -5.55
C PRO A 103 -1.59 -5.31 -5.90
N LYS A 104 -2.44 -4.96 -4.93
CA LYS A 104 -3.50 -3.98 -5.11
C LYS A 104 -2.92 -2.58 -5.33
N ALA A 105 -1.85 -2.23 -4.61
CA ALA A 105 -1.17 -0.95 -4.77
C ALA A 105 -0.56 -0.83 -6.18
N TRP A 106 0.13 -1.88 -6.67
CA TRP A 106 0.66 -1.91 -8.04
C TRP A 106 -0.41 -1.79 -9.13
N THR A 107 -1.55 -2.46 -8.93
CA THR A 107 -2.68 -2.39 -9.88
C THR A 107 -3.22 -0.95 -9.96
N ILE A 108 -3.41 -0.30 -8.81
CA ILE A 108 -3.88 1.09 -8.75
C ILE A 108 -2.86 2.02 -9.39
N SER A 109 -1.56 1.88 -9.06
CA SER A 109 -0.50 2.71 -9.64
C SER A 109 -0.43 2.57 -11.16
N THR A 110 -0.59 1.35 -11.69
CA THR A 110 -0.64 1.08 -13.14
C THR A 110 -1.86 1.72 -13.80
N MET A 111 -3.01 1.69 -13.14
CA MET A 111 -4.22 2.36 -13.64
C MET A 111 -4.05 3.88 -13.64
N VAL A 112 -3.45 4.45 -12.58
CA VAL A 112 -3.16 5.89 -12.52
C VAL A 112 -2.25 6.30 -13.66
N ALA A 113 -1.14 5.59 -13.87
CA ALA A 113 -0.23 5.88 -14.97
C ALA A 113 -0.89 5.71 -16.33
N SER A 114 -1.69 4.66 -16.54
CA SER A 114 -2.32 4.40 -17.85
C SER A 114 -3.46 5.39 -18.16
N GLY A 115 -4.18 5.86 -17.14
CA GLY A 115 -5.33 6.75 -17.30
C GLY A 115 -5.00 8.24 -17.26
N PHE A 116 -3.94 8.63 -16.53
CA PHE A 116 -3.67 10.04 -16.24
C PHE A 116 -2.29 10.54 -16.66
N LEU A 117 -1.39 9.67 -17.18
CA LEU A 117 -0.10 10.14 -17.71
C LEU A 117 -0.29 10.72 -19.13
N PRO A 118 -0.16 12.04 -19.33
CA PRO A 118 -0.33 12.65 -20.65
C PRO A 118 0.84 12.27 -21.57
N LYS A 119 0.57 12.12 -22.86
CA LYS A 119 1.58 11.75 -23.87
C LYS A 119 2.36 12.94 -24.43
N ASP A 120 1.74 14.13 -24.42
CA ASP A 120 2.24 15.32 -25.12
C ASP A 120 2.95 16.31 -24.19
N GLU A 121 3.03 16.01 -22.89
CA GLU A 121 3.63 16.87 -21.87
C GLU A 121 5.01 16.39 -21.41
N LYS A 122 5.77 17.29 -20.75
CA LYS A 122 7.04 16.90 -20.13
C LYS A 122 6.78 15.90 -19.01
N LEU A 123 7.34 14.70 -19.16
CA LEU A 123 7.20 13.59 -18.21
C LEU A 123 7.39 13.99 -16.74
N VAL A 124 8.39 14.83 -16.45
CA VAL A 124 8.68 15.30 -15.07
C VAL A 124 7.52 16.13 -14.51
N ILE A 125 6.91 17.01 -15.31
CA ILE A 125 5.78 17.84 -14.89
C ILE A 125 4.56 16.96 -14.62
N SER A 126 4.29 15.99 -15.50
CA SER A 126 3.19 15.04 -15.33
C SER A 126 3.36 14.18 -14.07
N ILE A 127 4.55 13.63 -13.84
CA ILE A 127 4.86 12.84 -12.64
C ILE A 127 4.68 13.70 -11.39
N PHE A 128 5.19 14.93 -11.39
CA PHE A 128 5.06 15.84 -10.26
C PHE A 128 3.59 16.12 -9.93
N PHE A 129 2.78 16.47 -10.93
CA PHE A 129 1.36 16.72 -10.76
C PHE A 129 0.61 15.48 -10.21
N ILE A 130 0.79 14.32 -10.85
CA ILE A 130 0.19 13.06 -10.42
C ILE A 130 0.59 12.71 -8.98
N SER A 131 1.85 12.92 -8.61
CA SER A 131 2.37 12.62 -7.27
C SER A 131 1.75 13.53 -6.21
N ILE A 132 1.58 14.81 -6.49
CA ILE A 132 0.91 15.75 -5.58
C ILE A 132 -0.55 15.36 -5.40
N THR A 133 -1.26 15.07 -6.50
CA THR A 133 -2.64 14.62 -6.44
C THR A 133 -2.77 13.33 -5.63
N ALA A 134 -1.86 12.37 -5.83
CA ALA A 134 -1.81 11.13 -5.08
C ALA A 134 -1.56 11.36 -3.58
N LEU A 135 -0.67 12.29 -3.21
CA LEU A 135 -0.42 12.65 -1.79
C LEU A 135 -1.67 13.18 -1.09
N ILE A 136 -2.56 13.86 -1.80
CA ILE A 136 -3.80 14.41 -1.25
C ILE A 136 -4.88 13.33 -1.16
N ILE A 137 -5.03 12.50 -2.21
CA ILE A 137 -6.12 11.52 -2.30
C ILE A 137 -5.86 10.27 -1.46
N CYS A 138 -4.61 9.78 -1.42
CA CYS A 138 -4.29 8.51 -0.75
C CYS A 138 -4.67 8.48 0.75
N PRO A 139 -4.36 9.51 1.56
CA PRO A 139 -4.74 9.54 2.98
C PRO A 139 -6.26 9.43 3.18
N ILE A 140 -7.05 10.08 2.32
CA ILE A 140 -8.51 10.07 2.38
C ILE A 140 -9.03 8.66 2.08
N SER A 141 -8.42 7.97 1.11
CA SER A 141 -8.79 6.61 0.73
C SER A 141 -8.40 5.52 1.74
N ILE A 142 -7.53 5.83 2.72
CA ILE A 142 -7.11 4.89 3.77
C ILE A 142 -8.13 4.84 4.93
N SER A 143 -9.22 5.62 4.83
CA SER A 143 -10.28 5.77 5.83
C SER A 143 -11.48 4.86 5.55
#